data_AF-A0A2D1AZW9-F1
#
_entry.id   AF-A0A2D1AZW9-F1
#
_cell.length_a   1.000
_cell.length_b   1.000
_cell.length_c   1.000
_cell.angle_alpha   90.00
_cell.angle_beta   90.00
_cell.angle_gamma   90.00
#
_symmetry.space_group_name_H-M   'P 1'
#
loop_
_entity.id
_entity.type
_entity.pdbx_description
1 polymer ?
#
loop_
_entity_poly.entity_id
_entity_poly.type
_entity_poly.pdbx_seq_one_letter_code
_entity_poly.pdbx_strand_id
1 'polypeptide(L)' 'FVRAQWDEVNEIIAAANVYTIRKHGPDRVIGFSPIPAMSMVSYAAGSRYLSLIGGVCM' A
#
# COMPACT_ATOMS: atom_id res chain seq x y z
N PHE A 1 -20.66 -5.62 1.46
CA PHE A 1 -20.10 -4.29 1.17
C PHE A 1 -21.08 -3.23 1.61
N VAL A 2 -20.55 -2.09 2.07
CA VAL A 2 -21.30 -0.86 2.34
C VAL A 2 -20.49 0.31 1.79
N ARG A 3 -21.15 1.41 1.43
CA ARG A 3 -20.47 2.61 0.92
C ARG A 3 -19.71 3.29 2.07
N ALA A 4 -18.45 3.65 1.81
CA ALA A 4 -17.60 4.40 2.72
C ALA A 4 -17.12 5.70 2.06
N GLN A 5 -16.61 6.64 2.86
CA GLN A 5 -15.98 7.87 2.36
C GLN A 5 -14.47 7.67 2.18
N TRP A 6 -13.84 8.47 1.32
CA TRP A 6 -12.40 8.41 1.08
C TRP A 6 -11.59 8.62 2.35
N ASP A 7 -11.94 9.63 3.16
CA ASP A 7 -11.21 9.95 4.39
C ASP A 7 -11.25 8.78 5.38
N GLU A 8 -12.40 8.13 5.52
CA GLU A 8 -12.61 6.96 6.38
C GLU A 8 -11.72 5.79 5.96
N VAL A 9 -11.73 5.40 4.69
CA VAL A 9 -10.93 4.25 4.23
C VAL A 9 -9.43 4.55 4.22
N ASN A 10 -9.05 5.80 3.92
CA ASN A 10 -7.64 6.22 3.95
C ASN A 10 -7.07 6.17 5.37
N GLU A 11 -7.84 6.62 6.37
CA GLU A 11 -7.43 6.55 7.78
C GLU A 11 -7.25 5.10 8.23
N ILE A 12 -8.19 4.21 7.89
CA ILE A 12 -8.11 2.79 8.24
C ILE A 12 -6.87 2.14 7.62
N ILE A 13 -6.61 2.36 6.33
CA ILE A 13 -5.45 1.80 5.63
C ILE A 13 -4.14 2.33 6.24
N ALA A 14 -4.06 3.64 6.49
CA ALA A 14 -2.87 4.27 7.06
C ALA A 14 -2.60 3.76 8.48
N ALA A 15 -3.63 3.69 9.34
CA ALA A 15 -3.51 3.19 10.70
C ALA A 15 -3.05 1.73 10.74
N ALA A 16 -3.59 0.88 9.86
CA ALA A 16 -3.19 -0.53 9.74
C ALA A 16 -1.71 -0.67 9.30
N ASN A 17 -1.28 0.13 8.33
CA ASN A 17 0.12 0.14 7.88
C ASN A 17 1.05 0.62 9.00
N VAL A 18 0.73 1.73 9.67
CA VAL A 18 1.54 2.25 10.79
C VAL A 18 1.63 1.25 11.94
N TYR A 19 0.52 0.62 12.32
CA TYR A 19 0.52 -0.40 13.36
C TYR A 19 1.41 -1.58 13.00
N THR A 20 1.25 -2.11 11.79
CA THR A 20 2.00 -3.27 11.30
C THR A 20 3.49 -2.96 11.21
N ILE A 21 3.86 -1.83 10.61
CA ILE A 21 5.24 -1.35 10.52
C ILE A 21 5.86 -1.24 11.92
N ARG A 22 5.16 -0.58 12.85
CA ARG A 22 5.67 -0.34 14.21
C ARG A 22 5.83 -1.62 15.02
N LYS A 23 4.91 -2.57 14.88
CA LYS A 23 4.87 -3.79 15.72
C LYS A 23 5.64 -4.96 15.12
N HIS A 24 5.67 -5.08 13.80
CA HIS A 24 6.13 -6.28 13.10
C HIS A 24 7.21 -6.00 12.04
N GLY A 25 7.47 -4.74 11.71
CA GLY A 25 8.39 -4.35 10.65
C GLY A 25 7.70 -4.04 9.32
N PRO A 26 8.32 -3.24 8.44
CA PRO A 26 7.68 -2.70 7.26
C PRO A 26 7.48 -3.70 6.11
N ASP A 27 8.33 -4.71 6.02
CA ASP A 27 8.27 -5.83 5.07
C ASP A 27 7.04 -6.75 5.29
N ARG A 28 6.26 -6.53 6.35
CA ARG A 28 4.97 -7.21 6.58
C ARG A 28 3.81 -6.51 5.87
N VAL A 29 4.07 -5.40 5.19
CA VAL A 29 3.15 -4.73 4.27
C VAL A 29 3.58 -5.07 2.85
N ILE A 30 2.71 -5.73 2.09
CA ILE A 30 2.98 -6.22 0.74
C ILE A 30 1.95 -5.68 -0.25
N GLY A 31 2.38 -5.37 -1.47
CA GLY A 31 1.51 -5.14 -2.61
C GLY A 31 1.94 -5.94 -3.83
N PHE A 32 0.95 -6.33 -4.63
CA PHE A 32 1.14 -7.11 -5.85
C PHE A 32 0.52 -6.33 -7.01
N SER A 33 1.32 -6.02 -8.02
CA SER A 33 0.85 -5.36 -9.24
C SER A 33 1.65 -5.87 -10.43
N PRO A 34 1.07 -6.68 -11.34
CA PRO A 34 1.84 -7.31 -12.39
C PRO A 34 2.05 -6.37 -13.60
N ILE A 35 3.06 -6.69 -14.41
CA ILE A 35 3.29 -6.14 -15.77
C ILE A 35 3.33 -4.58 -15.80
N PRO A 36 4.45 -3.96 -15.43
CA PRO A 36 4.60 -2.50 -15.44
C PRO A 36 4.44 -1.87 -16.84
N ALA A 37 4.71 -2.63 -17.91
CA ALA A 37 4.72 -2.12 -19.28
C ALA A 37 3.35 -1.68 -19.81
N MET A 38 2.25 -2.24 -19.27
CA MET A 38 0.90 -1.92 -19.75
C MET A 38 0.38 -0.59 -19.22
N SER A 39 0.84 -0.18 -18.03
CA SER A 39 0.38 1.04 -17.35
C SER A 39 1.42 1.54 -16.34
N MET A 40 2.55 2.05 -16.85
CA MET A 40 3.74 2.38 -16.07
C MET A 40 3.45 3.23 -14.82
N VAL A 41 2.63 4.29 -14.95
CA VAL A 41 2.31 5.19 -13.82
C VAL A 41 1.40 4.51 -12.81
N SER A 42 0.44 3.70 -13.26
CA SER A 42 -0.46 2.96 -12.37
C SER A 42 0.31 1.94 -11.53
N TYR A 43 1.27 1.22 -12.14
CA TYR A 43 2.20 0.35 -11.43
C TYR A 43 3.10 1.15 -10.46
N ALA A 44 3.65 2.28 -10.93
CA ALA A 44 4.55 3.12 -10.15
C ALA A 44 3.89 3.72 -8.90
N ALA A 45 2.58 4.01 -8.94
CA ALA A 45 1.86 4.61 -7.81
C ALA A 45 1.92 3.74 -6.56
N GLY A 46 1.60 2.44 -6.69
CA GLY A 46 1.63 1.50 -5.57
C GLY A 46 3.05 1.11 -5.17
N SER A 47 3.90 0.79 -6.15
CA SER A 47 5.28 0.38 -5.89
C SER A 47 6.10 1.48 -5.20
N ARG A 48 5.98 2.74 -5.63
CA ARG A 48 6.63 3.88 -4.97
C ARG A 48 6.16 4.06 -3.53
N TYR A 49 4.85 3.97 -3.27
CA TYR A 49 4.30 4.08 -1.92
C TYR A 49 4.90 3.01 -0.99
N LEU A 50 4.88 1.75 -1.42
CA LEU A 50 5.41 0.62 -0.64
C LEU A 50 6.92 0.74 -0.43
N SER A 51 7.70 1.04 -1.47
CA SER A 51 9.14 1.19 -1.34
C SER A 51 9.55 2.32 -0.40
N LEU A 52 8.80 3.43 -0.37
CA LEU A 52 9.08 4.55 0.55
C LEU A 52 8.81 4.22 2.02
N ILE A 53 7.79 3.39 2.31
CA ILE A 53 7.50 2.94 3.68
C ILE A 53 8.28 1.68 4.08
N GLY A 54 9.09 1.11 3.16
CA GLY A 54 9.87 -0.11 3.39
C GLY A 54 9.10 -1.42 3.20
N GLY A 55 7.93 -1.37 2.57
CA GLY A 55 7.12 -2.55 2.23
C GLY A 55 7.63 -3.31 1.01
N VAL A 56 7.11 -4.53 0.82
CA VAL A 56 7.47 -5.40 -0.29
C VAL A 56 6.56 -5.12 -1.50
N CYS A 57 7.16 -4.84 -2.65
CA CYS A 57 6.46 -4.77 -3.93
C CYS A 57 6.81 -6.00 -4.77
N MET A 58 5.80 -6.73 -5.24
CA MET A 58 5.93 -7.89 -6.12
C MET A 58 5.29 -7.60 -7.48
#